data_AF-A0A3B9EYC1-F1
#
_entry.id   AF-A0A3B9EYC1-F1
#
_cell.length_a   1.000
_cell.length_b   1.000
_cell.length_c   1.000
_cell.angle_alpha   90.00
_cell.angle_beta   90.00
_cell.angle_gamma   90.00
#
_symmetry.space_group_name_H-M   'P 1'
#
loop_
_entity.id
_entity.type
_entity.pdbx_description
1 polymer ?
#
loop_
_entity_poly.entity_id
_entity_poly.type
_entity_poly.pdbx_seq_one_letter_code
_entity_poly.pdbx_strand_id
1 'polypeptide(L)'
;MLKIRAYRAIDDIGSCEKYAIGHENVLKSYGITKVTSANYEWFYNPEVYVIAVEDGDEVLGGARIHGSGGNQPLPIEEAIGYMDPSIYELVRNFKKEKTGELCGLWNSRAIAGKGLSVILTKACVAKVGVAIANVLELRSLFVLCAPYTVKMVEEVGFEIITSLGEEGTFPYPKDDMIATALMIRDVAGLTKADRDKRDDIFNLRHIPRQVRKEQGTQGLLDIEYDLYIPHLDEEKEGFS
;
A
#
# COMPACT_ATOMS: atom_id res chain seq x y z
N MET A 1 -14.96 17.23 1.57
CA MET A 1 -14.90 16.38 0.36
C MET A 1 -13.69 15.51 0.55
N LEU A 2 -13.79 14.20 0.35
CA LEU A 2 -12.66 13.33 0.64
C LEU A 2 -11.53 13.57 -0.36
N LYS A 3 -10.33 13.81 0.15
CA LYS A 3 -9.12 13.94 -0.63
C LYS A 3 -8.26 12.69 -0.45
N ILE A 4 -7.73 12.13 -1.53
CA ILE A 4 -6.71 11.08 -1.50
C ILE A 4 -5.39 11.73 -1.90
N ARG A 5 -4.51 11.93 -0.92
CA ARG A 5 -3.22 12.62 -1.09
C ARG A 5 -2.07 11.63 -0.98
N ALA A 6 -1.15 11.67 -1.94
CA ALA A 6 0.10 10.92 -1.87
C ALA A 6 1.26 11.83 -1.45
N TYR A 7 2.14 11.33 -0.59
CA TYR A 7 3.36 12.04 -0.17
C TYR A 7 4.46 11.05 0.24
N ARG A 8 5.71 11.50 0.20
CA ARG A 8 6.84 10.76 0.75
C ARG A 8 6.91 11.00 2.26
N ALA A 9 7.19 9.95 3.04
CA ALA A 9 7.16 10.03 4.50
C ALA A 9 8.09 11.11 5.06
N ILE A 10 9.32 11.18 4.55
CA ILE A 10 10.34 12.14 5.02
C ILE A 10 10.00 13.60 4.72
N ASP A 11 9.07 13.87 3.81
CA ASP A 11 8.69 15.22 3.38
C ASP A 11 7.51 15.78 4.21
N ASP A 12 6.79 14.95 4.98
CA ASP A 12 5.57 15.34 5.70
C ASP A 12 5.35 14.52 6.99
N ILE A 13 6.26 14.70 7.96
CA ILE A 13 6.24 14.01 9.25
C ILE A 13 4.94 14.24 10.02
N GLY A 14 4.40 15.46 10.00
CA GLY A 14 3.16 15.79 10.72
C GLY A 14 1.95 14.99 10.21
N SER A 15 1.88 14.74 8.89
CA SER A 15 0.85 13.86 8.32
C SER A 15 1.11 12.39 8.64
N CYS A 16 2.38 11.96 8.70
CA CYS A 16 2.74 10.61 9.15
C CYS A 16 2.27 10.33 10.59
N GLU A 17 2.43 11.29 11.50
CA GLU A 17 1.94 11.19 12.88
C GLU A 17 0.43 10.98 12.93
N LYS A 18 -0.34 11.82 12.23
CA LYS A 18 -1.81 11.69 12.14
C LYS A 18 -2.23 10.33 11.58
N TYR A 19 -1.58 9.89 10.51
CA TYR A 19 -1.82 8.58 9.91
C TYR A 19 -1.58 7.46 10.91
N ALA A 20 -0.44 7.50 11.61
CA ALA A 20 -0.02 6.42 12.48
C ALA A 20 -0.91 6.32 13.73
N ILE A 21 -1.34 7.46 14.31
CA ILE A 21 -2.32 7.52 15.39
C ILE A 21 -3.65 6.86 14.96
N GLY A 22 -4.15 7.21 13.77
CA GLY A 22 -5.39 6.64 13.25
C GLY A 22 -5.29 5.13 13.00
N HIS A 23 -4.19 4.67 12.41
CA HIS A 23 -3.91 3.25 12.20
C HIS A 23 -3.86 2.49 13.53
N GLU A 24 -3.13 3.00 14.52
CA GLU A 24 -3.00 2.40 15.85
C GLU A 24 -4.36 2.28 16.56
N ASN A 25 -5.21 3.31 16.44
CA ASN A 25 -6.56 3.29 17.00
C ASN A 25 -7.43 2.19 16.37
N VAL A 26 -7.31 1.97 15.05
CA VAL A 26 -8.01 0.87 14.37
C VAL A 26 -7.49 -0.48 14.85
N LEU A 27 -6.18 -0.68 14.89
CA LEU A 27 -5.57 -1.92 15.38
C LEU A 27 -5.99 -2.24 16.82
N LYS A 28 -5.94 -1.26 17.72
CA LYS A 28 -6.41 -1.38 19.11
C LYS A 28 -7.88 -1.81 19.18
N SER A 29 -8.71 -1.33 18.26
CA SER A 29 -10.14 -1.70 18.22
C SER A 29 -10.39 -3.15 17.82
N TYR A 30 -9.43 -3.79 17.14
CA TYR A 30 -9.39 -5.23 16.86
C TYR A 30 -8.62 -6.03 17.94
N GLY A 31 -8.27 -5.39 19.06
CA GLY A 31 -7.49 -5.98 20.13
C GLY A 31 -6.02 -6.24 19.75
N ILE A 32 -5.50 -5.60 18.71
CA ILE A 32 -4.12 -5.73 18.26
C ILE A 32 -3.31 -4.58 18.86
N THR A 33 -2.44 -4.89 19.83
CA THR A 33 -1.71 -3.89 20.63
C THR A 33 -0.20 -3.86 20.37
N LYS A 34 0.34 -4.85 19.64
CA LYS A 34 1.75 -4.94 19.23
C LYS A 34 1.81 -5.34 17.77
N VAL A 35 2.04 -4.37 16.88
CA VAL A 35 2.38 -4.63 15.48
C VAL A 35 3.69 -3.91 15.18
N THR A 36 4.67 -4.63 14.64
CA THR A 36 5.97 -4.09 14.21
C THR A 36 5.80 -2.93 13.22
N SER A 37 4.79 -3.01 12.35
CA SER A 37 4.46 -1.98 11.36
C SER A 37 3.95 -0.65 11.93
N ALA A 38 3.70 -0.57 13.24
CA ALA A 38 3.28 0.62 13.98
C ALA A 38 4.44 1.35 14.70
N ASN A 39 5.70 0.92 14.52
CA ASN A 39 6.82 1.78 14.89
C ASN A 39 6.77 3.08 14.06
N TYR A 40 7.37 4.16 14.53
CA TYR A 40 7.42 5.44 13.82
C TYR A 40 8.69 5.62 12.98
N GLU A 41 9.55 4.60 12.92
CA GLU A 41 10.85 4.72 12.26
C GLU A 41 10.71 4.94 10.74
N TRP A 42 9.65 4.40 10.14
CA TRP A 42 9.34 4.59 8.72
C TRP A 42 9.08 6.07 8.34
N PHE A 43 8.82 6.95 9.31
CA PHE A 43 8.71 8.40 9.05
C PHE A 43 10.00 8.95 8.44
N TYR A 44 11.13 8.31 8.74
CA TYR A 44 12.47 8.71 8.34
C TYR A 44 13.04 7.82 7.22
N ASN A 45 12.21 6.97 6.60
CA ASN A 45 12.62 6.12 5.51
C ASN A 45 12.32 6.81 4.16
N PRO A 46 13.35 7.14 3.35
CA PRO A 46 13.17 7.82 2.07
C PRO A 46 12.39 6.97 1.04
N GLU A 47 12.29 5.67 1.26
CA GLU A 47 11.53 4.77 0.36
C GLU A 47 10.13 4.46 0.87
N VAL A 48 9.60 5.25 1.82
CA VAL A 48 8.22 5.10 2.29
C VAL A 48 7.36 6.23 1.76
N TYR A 49 6.24 5.84 1.16
CA TYR A 49 5.26 6.74 0.58
C TYR A 49 3.89 6.44 1.17
N VAL A 50 3.16 7.47 1.53
CA VAL A 50 1.84 7.36 2.16
C VAL A 50 0.78 7.85 1.18
N ILE A 51 -0.31 7.11 1.07
CA ILE A 51 -1.51 7.49 0.34
C ILE A 51 -2.63 7.61 1.39
N ALA A 52 -2.93 8.84 1.80
CA ALA A 52 -3.86 9.13 2.89
C ALA A 52 -5.23 9.58 2.35
N VAL A 53 -6.30 9.20 3.05
CA VAL A 53 -7.64 9.77 2.88
C VAL A 53 -7.82 10.88 3.90
N GLU A 54 -8.09 12.09 3.43
CA GLU A 54 -8.22 13.30 4.24
C GLU A 54 -9.60 13.93 4.08
N ASP A 55 -10.11 14.53 5.15
CA ASP A 55 -11.24 15.47 5.10
C ASP A 55 -10.84 16.72 5.91
N GLY A 56 -10.40 17.77 5.20
CA GLY A 56 -9.71 18.90 5.82
C GLY A 56 -8.38 18.45 6.43
N ASP A 57 -8.17 18.73 7.71
CA ASP A 57 -6.93 18.39 8.44
C ASP A 57 -6.94 16.98 9.06
N GLU A 58 -8.05 16.26 8.98
CA GLU A 58 -8.21 14.92 9.56
C GLU A 58 -7.79 13.83 8.57
N VAL A 59 -6.95 12.89 9.04
CA VAL A 59 -6.62 11.66 8.30
C VAL A 59 -7.63 10.58 8.69
N LEU A 60 -8.49 10.19 7.76
CA LEU A 60 -9.55 9.22 7.97
C LEU A 60 -9.16 7.80 7.55
N GLY A 61 -8.04 7.63 6.86
CA GLY A 61 -7.54 6.32 6.46
C GLY A 61 -6.33 6.45 5.55
N GLY A 62 -5.88 5.33 5.02
CA GLY A 62 -4.85 5.32 4.00
C GLY A 62 -4.12 3.99 3.91
N ALA A 63 -3.06 3.96 3.10
CA ALA A 63 -2.14 2.86 2.95
C ALA A 63 -0.72 3.41 2.72
N ARG A 64 0.29 2.57 2.87
CA ARG A 64 1.70 2.89 2.60
C ARG A 64 2.27 2.00 1.52
N ILE A 65 3.27 2.51 0.81
CA ILE A 65 4.17 1.75 -0.04
C ILE A 65 5.56 1.85 0.58
N HIS A 66 6.14 0.71 0.93
CA HIS A 66 7.54 0.60 1.37
C HIS A 66 8.37 0.06 0.20
N GLY A 67 9.30 0.87 -0.32
CA GLY A 67 10.26 0.45 -1.33
C GLY A 67 11.43 -0.33 -0.71
N SER A 68 11.90 -1.37 -1.40
CA SER A 68 13.00 -2.22 -0.93
C SER A 68 14.38 -1.53 -0.95
N GLY A 69 14.49 -0.32 -1.50
CA GLY A 69 15.73 0.48 -1.52
C GLY A 69 16.01 1.27 -0.25
N GLY A 70 15.09 1.23 0.72
CA GLY A 70 15.16 2.07 1.93
C GLY A 70 16.20 1.62 2.95
N ASN A 71 16.14 2.27 4.11
CA ASN A 71 17.00 1.97 5.26
C ASN A 71 16.45 0.85 6.17
N GLN A 72 15.37 0.18 5.77
CA GLN A 72 14.66 -0.84 6.54
C GLN A 72 14.28 -2.04 5.65
N PRO A 73 14.06 -3.23 6.23
CA PRO A 73 13.41 -4.34 5.54
C PRO A 73 11.99 -4.00 5.10
N LEU A 74 11.42 -4.79 4.18
CA LEU A 74 9.99 -4.70 3.92
C LEU A 74 9.20 -5.23 5.14
N PRO A 75 8.06 -4.62 5.52
CA PRO A 75 7.25 -5.07 6.64
C PRO A 75 6.88 -6.57 6.64
N ILE A 76 6.71 -7.19 5.47
CA ILE A 76 6.45 -8.63 5.33
C ILE A 76 7.64 -9.48 5.81
N GLU A 77 8.88 -9.03 5.60
CA GLU A 77 10.08 -9.71 6.11
C GLU A 77 10.07 -9.74 7.64
N GLU A 78 9.71 -8.62 8.28
CA GLU A 78 9.59 -8.53 9.73
C GLU A 78 8.39 -9.33 10.28
N ALA A 79 7.28 -9.34 9.55
CA ALA A 79 6.02 -9.95 9.98
C ALA A 79 6.08 -11.48 9.97
N ILE A 80 6.65 -12.09 8.92
CA ILE A 80 6.59 -13.55 8.72
C ILE A 80 7.95 -14.21 8.61
N GLY A 81 9.06 -13.47 8.54
CA GLY A 81 10.38 -14.06 8.32
C GLY A 81 10.90 -14.94 9.45
N TYR A 82 10.34 -14.82 10.66
CA TYR A 82 10.63 -15.76 11.76
C TYR A 82 9.82 -17.06 11.67
N MET A 83 8.70 -17.07 10.94
CA MET A 83 7.87 -18.25 10.69
C MET A 83 8.34 -19.00 9.43
N ASP A 84 8.65 -18.26 8.37
CA ASP A 84 9.15 -18.79 7.10
C ASP A 84 10.31 -17.92 6.58
N PRO A 85 11.56 -18.33 6.85
CA PRO A 85 12.74 -17.58 6.40
C PRO A 85 12.92 -17.47 4.88
N SER A 86 12.18 -18.25 4.07
CA SER A 86 12.30 -18.16 2.60
C SER A 86 11.82 -16.82 2.04
N ILE A 87 11.03 -16.04 2.80
CA ILE A 87 10.64 -14.67 2.44
C ILE A 87 11.86 -13.76 2.20
N TYR A 88 12.94 -13.93 2.97
CA TYR A 88 14.14 -13.09 2.83
C TYR A 88 14.85 -13.33 1.49
N GLU A 89 14.87 -14.57 1.02
CA GLU A 89 15.42 -14.90 -0.30
C GLU A 89 14.51 -14.38 -1.41
N LEU A 90 13.20 -14.56 -1.25
CA LEU A 90 12.20 -14.08 -2.21
C LEU A 90 12.29 -12.56 -2.40
N VAL A 91 12.25 -11.79 -1.30
CA VAL A 91 12.37 -10.32 -1.35
C VAL A 91 13.71 -9.91 -1.94
N ARG A 92 14.82 -10.55 -1.55
CA ARG A 92 16.15 -10.28 -2.12
C ARG A 92 16.20 -10.49 -3.64
N ASN A 93 15.51 -11.52 -4.14
CA ASN A 93 15.44 -11.78 -5.58
C ASN A 93 14.65 -10.71 -6.33
N PHE A 94 13.50 -10.28 -5.80
CA PHE A 94 12.70 -9.22 -6.41
C PHE A 94 13.31 -7.81 -6.24
N LYS A 95 14.10 -7.59 -5.17
CA LYS A 95 14.84 -6.33 -4.95
C LYS A 95 15.83 -6.02 -6.07
N LYS A 96 16.41 -7.03 -6.73
CA LYS A 96 17.29 -6.85 -7.91
C LYS A 96 16.61 -6.07 -9.03
N GLU A 97 15.28 -6.19 -9.14
CA GLU A 97 14.44 -5.56 -10.15
C GLU A 97 13.62 -4.38 -9.58
N LYS A 98 13.96 -3.90 -8.37
CA LYS A 98 13.20 -2.91 -7.59
C LYS A 98 11.79 -3.40 -7.22
N THR A 99 11.61 -3.80 -5.96
CA THR A 99 10.31 -4.22 -5.40
C THR A 99 9.89 -3.34 -4.23
N GLY A 100 8.63 -3.43 -3.82
CA GLY A 100 8.17 -2.88 -2.55
C GLY A 100 7.04 -3.69 -1.94
N GLU A 101 6.38 -3.12 -0.95
CA GLU A 101 5.20 -3.68 -0.29
C GLU A 101 4.12 -2.63 -0.12
N LEU A 102 2.86 -2.98 -0.44
CA LEU A 102 1.68 -2.26 0.02
C LEU A 102 1.34 -2.73 1.43
N CYS A 103 1.40 -1.84 2.41
CA CYS A 103 1.19 -2.20 3.81
C CYS A 103 0.39 -1.14 4.57
N GLY A 104 -0.02 -1.51 5.79
CA GLY A 104 -0.66 -0.60 6.73
C GLY A 104 -1.96 0.01 6.23
N LEU A 105 -2.73 -0.68 5.37
CA LEU A 105 -4.01 -0.19 4.89
C LEU A 105 -5.04 -0.15 6.02
N TRP A 106 -5.68 1.00 6.24
CA TRP A 106 -6.74 1.15 7.24
C TRP A 106 -7.74 2.24 6.83
N ASN A 107 -8.91 2.23 7.44
CA ASN A 107 -9.85 3.34 7.40
C ASN A 107 -10.58 3.47 8.74
N SER A 108 -10.98 4.69 9.07
CA SER A 108 -11.67 5.01 10.30
C SER A 108 -13.11 4.51 10.25
N ARG A 109 -13.73 4.35 11.42
CA ARG A 109 -15.15 3.95 11.53
C ARG A 109 -16.10 4.92 10.81
N ALA A 110 -15.74 6.20 10.68
CA ALA A 110 -16.57 7.22 10.02
C ALA A 110 -16.72 6.98 8.50
N ILE A 111 -15.75 6.28 7.90
CA ILE A 111 -15.73 6.00 6.46
C ILE A 111 -15.70 4.50 6.13
N ALA A 112 -15.74 3.64 7.16
CA ALA A 112 -15.83 2.20 7.02
C ALA A 112 -17.12 1.79 6.26
N GLY A 113 -17.03 0.72 5.46
CA GLY A 113 -18.16 0.21 4.71
C GLY A 113 -18.60 1.07 3.52
N LYS A 114 -17.80 2.06 3.11
CA LYS A 114 -18.03 2.89 1.91
C LYS A 114 -17.24 2.45 0.66
N GLY A 115 -16.43 1.40 0.75
CA GLY A 115 -15.64 0.88 -0.38
C GLY A 115 -14.26 1.54 -0.56
N LEU A 116 -13.83 2.41 0.36
CA LEU A 116 -12.58 3.15 0.24
C LEU A 116 -11.31 2.27 0.25
N SER A 117 -11.35 1.06 0.82
CA SER A 117 -10.18 0.16 0.77
C SER A 117 -9.81 -0.24 -0.66
N VAL A 118 -10.81 -0.50 -1.52
CA VAL A 118 -10.58 -0.82 -2.94
C VAL A 118 -10.00 0.39 -3.65
N ILE A 119 -10.56 1.58 -3.38
CA ILE A 119 -10.12 2.85 -3.95
C ILE A 119 -8.66 3.15 -3.56
N LEU A 120 -8.31 3.00 -2.28
CA LEU A 120 -6.94 3.15 -1.77
C LEU A 120 -5.98 2.15 -2.39
N THR A 121 -6.40 0.89 -2.53
CA THR A 121 -5.56 -0.15 -3.14
C THR A 121 -5.26 0.21 -4.60
N LYS A 122 -6.28 0.63 -5.38
CA LYS A 122 -6.08 1.15 -6.74
C LYS A 122 -5.10 2.33 -6.77
N ALA A 123 -5.28 3.31 -5.89
CA ALA A 123 -4.41 4.48 -5.81
C ALA A 123 -2.95 4.11 -5.48
N CYS A 124 -2.73 3.16 -4.58
CA CYS A 124 -1.39 2.65 -4.28
C CYS A 124 -0.76 1.94 -5.48
N VAL A 125 -1.49 1.04 -6.14
CA VAL A 125 -0.97 0.35 -7.33
C VAL A 125 -0.73 1.34 -8.48
N ALA A 126 -1.51 2.42 -8.56
CA ALA A 126 -1.25 3.51 -9.50
C ALA A 126 0.06 4.27 -9.21
N LYS A 127 0.53 4.30 -7.96
CA LYS A 127 1.80 4.94 -7.61
C LYS A 127 3.03 4.09 -7.89
N VAL A 128 2.90 2.84 -8.31
CA VAL A 128 4.03 1.97 -8.69
C VAL A 128 4.03 1.69 -10.19
N GLY A 129 5.21 1.55 -10.80
CA GLY A 129 5.34 1.37 -12.24
C GLY A 129 6.78 1.56 -12.73
N VAL A 130 6.99 1.50 -14.03
CA VAL A 130 8.29 1.74 -14.66
C VAL A 130 8.17 2.84 -15.71
N ALA A 131 9.18 3.71 -15.81
CA ALA A 131 9.29 4.72 -16.85
C ALA A 131 8.06 5.66 -16.98
N ILE A 132 7.38 5.94 -15.87
CA ILE A 132 6.29 6.92 -15.79
C ILE A 132 6.74 8.04 -14.84
N ALA A 133 6.59 9.29 -15.28
CA ALA A 133 6.84 10.45 -14.44
C ALA A 133 5.92 10.44 -13.21
N ASN A 134 6.45 10.83 -12.06
CA ASN A 134 5.76 10.83 -10.79
C ASN A 134 5.17 9.46 -10.39
N VAL A 135 5.82 8.37 -10.77
CA VAL A 135 5.50 7.00 -10.33
C VAL A 135 6.77 6.39 -9.73
N LEU A 136 6.60 5.64 -8.65
CA LEU A 136 7.67 4.93 -7.95
C LEU A 136 8.21 3.84 -8.87
N GLU A 137 9.52 3.82 -9.08
CA GLU A 137 10.18 2.85 -9.95
C GLU A 137 10.26 1.46 -9.32
N LEU A 138 9.12 0.81 -9.16
CA LEU A 138 8.99 -0.55 -8.66
C LEU A 138 8.42 -1.43 -9.78
N ARG A 139 8.89 -2.68 -9.87
CA ARG A 139 8.44 -3.69 -10.85
C ARG A 139 7.47 -4.71 -10.24
N SER A 140 7.59 -4.95 -8.94
CA SER A 140 6.74 -5.86 -8.18
C SER A 140 6.33 -5.26 -6.84
N LEU A 141 5.24 -5.77 -6.29
CA LEU A 141 4.67 -5.27 -5.04
C LEU A 141 4.16 -6.45 -4.20
N PHE A 142 4.65 -6.58 -2.97
CA PHE A 142 4.14 -7.53 -1.97
C PHE A 142 2.94 -6.95 -1.22
N VAL A 143 2.14 -7.82 -0.62
CA VAL A 143 1.14 -7.46 0.40
C VAL A 143 0.96 -8.64 1.35
N LEU A 144 0.76 -8.35 2.63
CA LEU A 144 0.30 -9.29 3.64
C LEU A 144 -1.04 -8.81 4.18
N CYS A 145 -2.11 -9.56 3.96
CA CYS A 145 -3.47 -9.10 4.29
C CYS A 145 -4.34 -10.20 4.91
N ALA A 146 -5.41 -9.80 5.59
CA ALA A 146 -6.35 -10.75 6.17
C ALA A 146 -7.17 -11.48 5.09
N PRO A 147 -7.64 -12.72 5.33
CA PRO A 147 -8.39 -13.53 4.36
C PRO A 147 -9.57 -12.80 3.71
N TYR A 148 -10.32 -12.01 4.48
CA TYR A 148 -11.48 -11.26 3.97
C TYR A 148 -11.13 -10.12 3.02
N THR A 149 -9.83 -9.76 2.89
CA THR A 149 -9.33 -8.76 1.94
C THR A 149 -8.61 -9.35 0.73
N VAL A 150 -8.40 -10.67 0.68
CA VAL A 150 -7.69 -11.35 -0.42
C VAL A 150 -8.34 -11.05 -1.76
N LYS A 151 -9.67 -11.26 -1.86
CA LYS A 151 -10.38 -11.03 -3.13
C LYS A 151 -10.21 -9.62 -3.65
N MET A 152 -10.23 -8.62 -2.76
CA MET A 152 -10.04 -7.21 -3.12
C MET A 152 -8.66 -6.95 -3.74
N VAL A 153 -7.59 -7.53 -3.19
CA VAL A 153 -6.24 -7.32 -3.73
C VAL A 153 -6.01 -8.14 -5.01
N GLU A 154 -6.63 -9.32 -5.14
CA GLU A 154 -6.60 -10.08 -6.39
C GLU A 154 -7.22 -9.30 -7.56
N GLU A 155 -8.33 -8.60 -7.34
CA GLU A 155 -8.97 -7.77 -8.37
C GLU A 155 -8.06 -6.64 -8.90
N VAL A 156 -7.05 -6.21 -8.13
CA VAL A 156 -6.05 -5.24 -8.60
C VAL A 156 -4.75 -5.88 -9.09
N GLY A 157 -4.69 -7.22 -9.16
CA GLY A 157 -3.64 -7.99 -9.81
C GLY A 157 -2.65 -8.70 -8.87
N PHE A 158 -2.91 -8.75 -7.56
CA PHE A 158 -2.11 -9.57 -6.65
C PHE A 158 -2.42 -11.06 -6.83
N GLU A 159 -1.41 -11.91 -6.72
CA GLU A 159 -1.54 -13.37 -6.74
C GLU A 159 -0.95 -13.94 -5.45
N ILE A 160 -1.62 -14.95 -4.86
CA ILE A 160 -1.14 -15.64 -3.65
C ILE A 160 0.24 -16.25 -3.91
N ILE A 161 1.16 -16.05 -2.95
CA ILE A 161 2.49 -16.65 -2.98
C ILE A 161 2.41 -18.02 -2.30
N THR A 162 1.95 -19.03 -3.03
CA THR A 162 1.72 -20.37 -2.48
C THR A 162 2.99 -21.07 -1.98
N SER A 163 4.16 -20.60 -2.40
CA SER A 163 5.46 -21.13 -1.95
C SER A 163 5.86 -20.68 -0.53
N LEU A 164 5.08 -19.82 0.12
CA LEU A 164 5.34 -19.30 1.47
C LEU A 164 4.34 -19.88 2.47
N GLY A 165 4.78 -20.20 3.69
CA GLY A 165 3.91 -20.65 4.77
C GLY A 165 3.08 -21.89 4.40
N GLU A 166 1.81 -21.91 4.81
CA GLU A 166 0.84 -22.93 4.38
C GLU A 166 0.03 -22.37 3.19
N GLU A 167 0.48 -22.66 1.96
CA GLU A 167 -0.15 -22.19 0.71
C GLU A 167 -0.38 -20.67 0.69
N GLY A 168 0.59 -19.91 1.20
CA GLY A 168 0.58 -18.45 1.31
C GLY A 168 0.02 -17.92 2.61
N THR A 169 -0.41 -18.77 3.55
CA THR A 169 -1.06 -18.34 4.80
C THR A 169 -0.17 -18.48 6.05
N PHE A 170 -0.43 -17.60 7.02
CA PHE A 170 0.35 -17.45 8.25
C PHE A 170 -0.53 -17.13 9.46
N PRO A 171 -0.24 -17.66 10.66
CA PRO A 171 -0.89 -17.27 11.91
C PRO A 171 -0.38 -15.90 12.40
N TYR A 172 -0.83 -14.82 11.77
CA TYR A 172 -0.37 -13.44 12.00
C TYR A 172 -1.55 -12.45 11.98
N PRO A 173 -1.55 -11.38 12.81
CA PRO A 173 -0.52 -10.97 13.78
C PRO A 173 -0.61 -11.70 15.14
N LYS A 174 -1.54 -12.63 15.28
CA LYS A 174 -1.74 -13.47 16.47
C LYS A 174 -1.98 -14.90 16.02
N ASP A 175 -1.77 -15.85 16.92
CA ASP A 175 -1.95 -17.27 16.64
C ASP A 175 -3.40 -17.65 16.24
N ASP A 176 -4.39 -16.85 16.64
CA ASP A 176 -5.81 -17.02 16.31
C ASP A 176 -6.26 -16.23 15.07
N MET A 177 -5.33 -15.54 14.40
CA MET A 177 -5.59 -14.75 13.20
C MET A 177 -4.79 -15.30 12.03
N ILE A 178 -5.36 -15.19 10.82
CA ILE A 178 -4.68 -15.58 9.60
C ILE A 178 -4.35 -14.35 8.77
N ALA A 179 -3.16 -14.35 8.17
CA ALA A 179 -2.76 -13.45 7.10
C ALA A 179 -2.35 -14.26 5.86
N THR A 180 -2.52 -13.67 4.69
CA THR A 180 -2.19 -14.26 3.39
C THR A 180 -1.17 -13.38 2.70
N ALA A 181 -0.08 -13.97 2.22
CA ALA A 181 0.98 -13.31 1.46
C ALA A 181 0.66 -13.36 -0.04
N LEU A 182 0.62 -12.20 -0.68
CA LEU A 182 0.37 -12.07 -2.11
C LEU A 182 1.39 -11.12 -2.76
N MET A 183 1.52 -11.20 -4.08
CA MET A 183 2.33 -10.24 -4.84
C MET A 183 1.78 -9.93 -6.22
N ILE A 184 2.04 -8.70 -6.69
CA ILE A 184 2.04 -8.35 -8.11
C ILE A 184 3.46 -8.58 -8.64
N ARG A 185 3.62 -9.43 -9.66
CA ARG A 185 4.92 -9.71 -10.30
C ARG A 185 5.29 -8.73 -11.42
N ASP A 186 4.27 -8.11 -12.03
CA ASP A 186 4.41 -7.13 -13.10
C ASP A 186 3.42 -5.98 -12.90
N VAL A 187 3.87 -4.93 -12.22
CA VAL A 187 3.03 -3.73 -11.98
C VAL A 187 2.90 -2.85 -13.23
N ALA A 188 3.76 -3.03 -14.24
CA ALA A 188 3.69 -2.27 -15.48
C ALA A 188 2.53 -2.79 -16.35
N GLY A 189 2.44 -4.11 -16.48
CA GLY A 189 1.41 -4.79 -17.22
C GLY A 189 0.09 -4.88 -16.46
N LEU A 190 0.08 -5.28 -15.18
CA LEU A 190 -1.14 -5.60 -14.41
C LEU A 190 -2.08 -6.57 -15.15
N THR A 191 -1.53 -7.55 -15.86
CA THR A 191 -2.32 -8.49 -16.68
C THR A 191 -3.24 -9.40 -15.88
N LYS A 192 -3.02 -9.49 -14.57
CA LYS A 192 -3.80 -10.27 -13.60
C LYS A 192 -4.92 -9.50 -12.93
N ALA A 193 -4.92 -8.17 -13.08
CA ALA A 193 -5.98 -7.33 -12.53
C ALA A 193 -7.26 -7.44 -13.35
N ASP A 194 -8.40 -7.26 -12.69
CA ASP A 194 -9.68 -7.09 -13.38
C ASP A 194 -9.59 -5.90 -14.34
N ARG A 195 -10.18 -6.04 -15.53
CA ARG A 195 -10.07 -5.03 -16.59
C ARG A 195 -10.46 -3.63 -16.13
N ASP A 196 -11.60 -3.49 -15.46
CA ASP A 196 -12.08 -2.18 -15.00
C ASP A 196 -11.14 -1.58 -13.94
N LYS A 197 -10.57 -2.41 -13.06
CA LYS A 197 -9.60 -1.97 -12.04
C LYS A 197 -8.28 -1.57 -12.67
N ARG A 198 -7.81 -2.33 -13.65
CA ARG A 198 -6.60 -2.04 -14.44
C ARG A 198 -6.74 -0.71 -15.18
N ASP A 199 -7.87 -0.48 -15.84
CA ASP A 199 -8.14 0.76 -16.56
C ASP A 199 -8.20 1.96 -15.60
N ASP A 200 -8.82 1.80 -14.43
CA ASP A 200 -8.80 2.81 -13.36
C ASP A 200 -7.38 3.13 -12.87
N ILE A 201 -6.56 2.11 -12.63
CA ILE A 201 -5.18 2.27 -12.15
C ILE A 201 -4.34 3.03 -13.19
N PHE A 202 -4.45 2.67 -14.47
CA PHE A 202 -3.75 3.40 -15.52
C PHE A 202 -4.23 4.83 -15.68
N ASN A 203 -5.54 5.08 -15.53
CA ASN A 203 -6.06 6.45 -15.53
C ASN A 203 -5.45 7.29 -14.39
N LEU A 204 -5.37 6.74 -13.17
CA LEU A 204 -4.75 7.40 -12.01
C LEU A 204 -3.24 7.63 -12.22
N ARG A 205 -2.53 6.73 -12.91
CA ARG A 205 -1.12 6.91 -13.31
C ARG A 205 -0.93 8.10 -14.25
N HIS A 206 -1.79 8.21 -15.26
CA HIS A 206 -1.67 9.26 -16.28
C HIS A 206 -2.15 10.63 -15.80
N ILE A 207 -3.18 10.65 -14.94
CA ILE A 207 -3.78 11.88 -14.43
C ILE A 207 -3.80 11.80 -12.89
N PRO A 208 -2.64 12.02 -12.23
CA PRO A 208 -2.52 11.84 -10.78
C PRO A 208 -3.29 12.88 -9.96
N ARG A 209 -3.65 14.02 -10.58
CA ARG A 209 -4.47 15.07 -9.98
C ARG A 209 -5.80 15.16 -10.72
N GLN A 210 -6.88 14.71 -10.07
CA GLN A 210 -8.20 14.69 -10.68
C GLN A 210 -9.31 14.58 -9.65
N VAL A 211 -10.52 15.02 -10.00
CA VAL A 211 -11.74 14.79 -9.20
C VAL A 211 -12.59 13.75 -9.90
N ARG A 212 -13.00 12.70 -9.19
CA ARG A 212 -13.80 11.60 -9.74
C ARG A 212 -14.95 11.24 -8.81
N LYS A 213 -16.02 10.71 -9.41
CA LYS A 213 -17.04 9.96 -8.69
C LYS A 213 -16.66 8.49 -8.66
N GLU A 214 -16.33 7.98 -7.48
CA GLU A 214 -16.03 6.57 -7.27
C GLU A 214 -17.28 5.81 -6.83
N GLN A 215 -17.45 4.60 -7.34
CA GLN A 215 -18.51 3.71 -6.86
C GLN A 215 -18.10 3.10 -5.52
N GLY A 216 -18.69 3.62 -4.45
CA GLY A 216 -18.63 3.01 -3.13
C GLY A 216 -19.70 1.93 -2.95
N THR A 217 -19.58 1.17 -1.88
CA THR A 217 -20.56 0.14 -1.47
C THR A 217 -21.89 0.72 -1.00
N GLN A 218 -21.92 2.01 -0.62
CA GLN A 218 -23.11 2.73 -0.16
C GLN A 218 -23.60 3.80 -1.16
N GLY A 219 -23.01 3.86 -2.35
CA GLY A 219 -23.31 4.88 -3.35
C GLY A 219 -22.05 5.58 -3.88
N LEU A 220 -22.25 6.65 -4.64
CA LEU A 220 -21.16 7.40 -5.24
C LEU A 220 -20.44 8.27 -4.18
N LEU A 221 -19.12 8.31 -4.26
CA LEU A 221 -18.26 9.16 -3.46
C LEU A 221 -17.55 10.16 -4.38
N ASP A 222 -17.64 11.46 -4.08
CA ASP A 222 -16.80 12.47 -4.71
C ASP A 222 -15.42 12.44 -4.05
N ILE A 223 -14.40 12.07 -4.84
CA ILE A 223 -13.00 11.94 -4.41
C ILE A 223 -12.14 12.93 -5.19
N GLU A 224 -11.41 13.77 -4.48
CA GLU A 224 -10.29 14.55 -5.02
C GLU A 224 -9.00 13.74 -4.88
N TYR A 225 -8.41 13.32 -6.00
CA TYR A 225 -7.10 12.71 -6.04
C TYR A 225 -6.02 13.78 -6.19
N ASP A 226 -5.01 13.73 -5.32
CA ASP A 226 -3.76 14.45 -5.42
C ASP A 226 -2.62 13.45 -5.19
N LEU A 227 -2.41 12.59 -6.19
CA LEU A 227 -1.41 11.52 -6.15
C LEU A 227 -0.03 12.02 -6.58
N TYR A 228 0.15 13.31 -6.84
CA TYR A 228 1.42 13.87 -7.27
C TYR A 228 2.35 14.06 -6.06
N ILE A 229 3.55 13.49 -6.12
CA ILE A 229 4.57 13.60 -5.06
C ILE A 229 5.66 14.56 -5.56
N PRO A 230 5.85 15.73 -4.94
CA PRO A 230 6.92 16.67 -5.33
C PRO A 230 8.31 16.02 -5.33
N HIS A 231 9.20 16.47 -6.21
CA HIS A 231 10.62 16.03 -6.30
C HIS A 231 10.88 14.54 -6.58
N LEU A 232 9.84 13.72 -6.74
CA LEU A 232 9.98 12.29 -7.00
C LEU A 232 10.77 11.97 -8.29
N ASP A 233 10.71 12.85 -9.29
CA ASP A 233 11.40 12.66 -10.57
C ASP A 233 12.82 13.27 -10.57
N GLU A 234 13.14 14.21 -9.68
CA GLU A 234 14.45 14.86 -9.62
C GLU A 234 15.54 13.89 -9.13
N GLU A 235 15.16 12.91 -8.30
CA GLU A 235 16.07 11.83 -7.86
C GLU A 235 16.42 10.84 -8.98
N LYS A 236 15.66 10.83 -10.10
CA LYS A 236 15.93 9.94 -11.24
C LYS A 236 17.11 10.42 -12.08
N GLU A 237 17.40 11.72 -12.09
CA GLU A 237 18.48 12.32 -12.88
C GLU A 237 19.85 12.27 -12.17
N GLY A 238 19.89 11.91 -10.88
CA GLY A 238 21.13 11.85 -10.08
C GLY A 238 22.01 10.61 -10.29
N PHE A 239 21.59 9.68 -11.15
CA PHE A 239 22.30 8.41 -11.42
C PHE A 239 22.63 8.18 -12.91
N SER A 240 22.59 9.22 -13.75
CA SER A 240 23.06 9.13 -15.15
C SER A 240 24.57 9.35 -15.28
#